data_AF-A0A358DYQ1-F1
#
_entry.id   AF-A0A358DYQ1-F1
#
_cell.length_a   1.000
_cell.length_b   1.000
_cell.length_c   1.000
_cell.angle_alpha   90.00
_cell.angle_beta   90.00
_cell.angle_gamma   90.00
#
_symmetry.space_group_name_H-M   'P 1'
#
loop_
_entity.id
_entity.type
_entity.pdbx_description
1 polymer ?
#
loop_
_entity_poly.entity_id
_entity_poly.type
_entity_poly.pdbx_seq_one_letter_code
_entity_poly.pdbx_strand_id
1 'polypeptide(L)' 'MLIRTFMTALSREYVHAEHWHNTLVINTGAASSVDFDMSCEDKLSLYKQGYETAMNFLPIKLSKLNSYHSNAV' A
#
# COMPACT_ATOMS: atom_id res chain seq x y z
N MET A 1 -2.04 18.05 5.75
CA MET A 1 -2.40 18.33 4.34
C MET A 1 -1.68 17.44 3.32
N LEU A 2 -0.45 16.96 3.57
CA LEU A 2 0.33 16.16 2.62
C LEU A 2 -0.37 14.87 2.15
N ILE A 3 -0.93 14.08 3.08
CA ILE A 3 -1.68 12.86 2.73
C ILE A 3 -2.89 13.18 1.86
N ARG A 4 -3.65 14.24 2.16
CA ARG A 4 -4.83 14.62 1.35
C ARG A 4 -4.42 15.03 -0.07
N THR A 5 -3.34 15.81 -0.21
CA THR A 5 -2.81 16.21 -1.53
C THR A 5 -2.28 15.01 -2.32
N PHE A 6 -1.55 14.10 -1.67
CA PHE A 6 -1.05 12.86 -2.26
C PHE A 6 -2.18 11.93 -2.71
N MET A 7 -3.18 11.72 -1.85
CA MET A 7 -4.37 10.92 -2.17
C MET A 7 -5.20 11.57 -3.29
N THR A 8 -5.25 12.91 -3.37
CA THR A 8 -5.94 13.64 -4.44
C THR A 8 -5.22 13.49 -5.78
N ALA A 9 -3.88 13.49 -5.79
CA ALA A 9 -3.09 13.25 -6.99
C ALA A 9 -3.26 11.80 -7.48
N LEU A 10 -3.11 10.81 -6.60
CA LEU A 10 -3.33 9.39 -6.93
C LEU A 10 -4.77 9.08 -7.38
N SER A 11 -5.76 9.73 -6.76
CA SER A 11 -7.18 9.63 -7.14
C SER A 11 -7.46 10.18 -8.54
N ARG A 12 -6.68 11.17 -8.98
CA ARG A 12 -6.86 11.82 -10.27
C ARG A 12 -6.06 11.13 -11.36
N GLU A 13 -4.95 10.49 -11.01
CA GLU A 13 -4.08 9.80 -11.96
C GLU A 13 -4.48 8.34 -12.21
N TYR A 14 -4.77 7.49 -11.22
CA TYR A 14 -4.90 6.05 -11.52
C TYR A 14 -5.74 5.19 -10.56
N VAL A 15 -6.26 5.72 -9.44
CA VAL A 15 -7.04 4.91 -8.48
C VAL A 15 -8.40 5.56 -8.22
N HIS A 16 -9.46 5.04 -8.85
CA HIS A 16 -10.83 5.45 -8.53
C HIS A 16 -11.09 5.29 -7.03
N ALA A 17 -11.82 6.23 -6.42
CA ALA A 17 -11.99 6.30 -4.97
C ALA A 17 -12.52 4.99 -4.36
N GLU A 18 -13.33 4.25 -5.12
CA GLU A 18 -13.85 2.92 -4.81
C GLU A 18 -12.77 1.83 -4.63
N HIS A 19 -11.60 1.99 -5.25
CA HIS A 19 -10.51 1.02 -5.17
C HIS A 19 -9.57 1.25 -3.98
N TRP A 20 -9.66 2.39 -3.28
CA TRP A 20 -8.84 2.63 -2.07
C TRP A 20 -9.05 1.55 -1.00
N HIS A 21 -10.28 1.04 -0.90
CA HIS A 21 -10.62 -0.07 -0.03
C HIS A 21 -9.88 -1.36 -0.35
N ASN A 22 -9.24 -1.47 -1.53
CA ASN A 22 -8.42 -2.62 -1.94
C ASN A 22 -6.93 -2.26 -2.11
N THR A 23 -6.56 -0.98 -2.01
CA THR A 23 -5.16 -0.52 -2.10
C THR A 23 -4.38 -0.69 -0.78
N LEU A 24 -3.15 -1.17 -0.88
CA LEU A 24 -2.17 -1.14 0.22
C LEU A 24 -1.06 -0.15 -0.15
N VAL A 25 -0.72 0.75 0.76
CA VAL A 25 0.37 1.71 0.58
C VAL A 25 1.59 1.21 1.32
N ILE A 26 2.72 1.11 0.62
CA ILE A 26 4.01 0.72 1.19
C ILE A 26 4.90 1.96 1.25
N ASN A 27 5.51 2.20 2.41
CA ASN A 27 6.54 3.23 2.54
C ASN A 27 7.88 2.63 2.11
N THR A 28 8.51 3.21 1.09
CA THR A 28 9.79 2.76 0.54
C THR A 28 11.01 3.47 1.15
N GLY A 29 10.78 4.35 2.14
CA GLY A 29 11.82 5.12 2.80
C GLY A 29 12.57 6.04 1.82
N ALA A 30 13.89 5.90 1.77
CA ALA A 30 14.75 6.65 0.87
C ALA A 30 14.83 6.06 -0.56
N ALA A 31 14.25 4.87 -0.78
CA ALA A 31 14.33 4.23 -2.09
C ALA A 31 13.52 5.03 -3.12
N SER A 32 14.20 5.38 -4.22
CA SER A 32 13.66 6.17 -5.30
C SER A 32 13.46 5.32 -6.55
N SER A 33 12.40 5.59 -7.31
CA SER A 33 12.11 4.89 -8.57
C SER A 33 13.10 5.21 -9.69
N VAL A 34 13.93 6.24 -9.52
CA VAL A 34 14.96 6.66 -10.48
C VAL A 34 16.38 6.34 -10.01
N ASP A 35 16.52 5.70 -8.84
CA ASP A 35 17.81 5.22 -8.36
C ASP A 35 18.07 3.81 -8.89
N PHE A 36 18.92 3.71 -9.91
CA PHE A 36 19.27 2.45 -10.55
C PHE A 36 20.47 1.75 -9.89
N ASP A 37 21.17 2.43 -8.98
CA ASP A 37 22.40 1.95 -8.35
C ASP A 37 22.15 1.28 -6.99
N MET A 38 20.89 0.94 -6.68
CA MET A 38 20.51 0.23 -5.46
C MET A 38 21.32 -1.06 -5.28
N SER A 39 21.97 -1.17 -4.12
CA SER A 39 22.69 -2.38 -3.73
C SER A 39 21.73 -3.56 -3.51
N CYS A 40 22.30 -4.77 -3.39
CA CYS A 40 21.50 -5.95 -3.05
C CYS A 40 20.84 -5.82 -1.66
N GLU A 41 21.53 -5.18 -0.71
CA GLU A 41 21.04 -4.94 0.64
C GLU A 41 19.84 -3.97 0.65
N ASP A 42 19.91 -2.90 -0.16
CA ASP A 42 18.80 -1.94 -0.31
C ASP A 42 17.56 -2.60 -0.90
N LYS A 43 17.75 -3.45 -1.92
CA LYS A 43 16.65 -4.22 -2.53
C LYS A 43 16.02 -5.19 -1.53
N LEU A 44 16.85 -5.88 -0.73
CA LEU A 44 16.36 -6.79 0.30
C LEU A 44 15.61 -6.04 1.41
N SER A 45 16.10 -4.86 1.80
CA SER A 45 15.44 -3.99 2.77
C SER A 45 14.06 -3.55 2.26
N LEU A 46 13.98 -3.08 1.02
CA LEU A 46 12.73 -2.68 0.39
C LEU A 46 11.72 -3.84 0.30
N TYR A 47 12.20 -5.03 -0.07
CA TYR A 47 11.39 -6.25 -0.09
C TYR A 47 10.82 -6.56 1.30
N LYS A 48 11.66 -6.56 2.35
CA LYS A 48 11.23 -6.84 3.72
C LYS A 48 10.19 -5.84 4.20
N GLN A 49 10.39 -4.55 3.94
CA GLN A 49 9.44 -3.50 4.31
C GLN A 49 8.06 -3.72 3.65
N GLY A 50 8.04 -4.06 2.35
CA GLY A 50 6.81 -4.40 1.65
C GLY A 50 6.13 -5.65 2.21
N TYR A 51 6.92 -6.70 2.46
CA TYR A 51 6.44 -7.97 3.01
C TYR A 51 5.80 -7.79 4.40
N GLU A 52 6.51 -7.14 5.32
CA GLU A 52 6.02 -6.88 6.68
C GLU A 52 4.77 -6.00 6.67
N THR A 53 4.75 -4.96 5.84
CA THR A 53 3.55 -4.12 5.65
C THR A 53 2.37 -4.95 5.16
N ALA A 54 2.58 -5.83 4.16
CA ALA A 54 1.51 -6.69 3.68
C ALA A 54 1.00 -7.64 4.77
N MET A 55 1.88 -8.29 5.52
CA MET A 55 1.50 -9.24 6.57
C MET A 55 0.80 -8.57 7.76
N ASN A 56 1.15 -7.33 8.08
CA ASN A 56 0.52 -6.61 9.18
C ASN A 56 -0.87 -6.07 8.80
N PHE A 57 -1.08 -5.67 7.55
CA PHE A 57 -2.31 -4.97 7.14
C PHE A 57 -3.30 -5.83 6.35
N LEU A 58 -2.85 -6.76 5.51
CA LEU A 58 -3.76 -7.58 4.69
C LEU A 58 -4.69 -8.46 5.53
N PRO A 59 -4.25 -9.19 6.57
CA PRO A 59 -5.15 -10.03 7.36
C PRO A 59 -6.27 -9.22 8.04
N ILE A 60 -5.95 -8.01 8.53
CA ILE A 60 -6.93 -7.10 9.15
C ILE A 60 -7.94 -6.61 8.10
N LYS A 61 -7.46 -6.35 6.88
CA LYS A 61 -8.29 -5.84 5.78
C LYS A 61 -9.23 -6.91 5.22
N LEU A 62 -8.71 -8.13 5.03
CA LEU A 62 -9.46 -9.29 4.55
C LEU A 62 -10.47 -9.81 5.59
N SER A 63 -10.12 -9.80 6.89
CA SER A 63 -11.05 -10.18 7.95
C SER A 63 -12.25 -9.23 8.04
N LYS A 64 -12.04 -7.92 7.84
CA LYS A 64 -13.12 -6.94 7.71
C LYS A 64 -14.01 -7.23 6.50
N LEU A 65 -13.44 -7.51 5.33
CA LEU A 65 -14.22 -7.85 4.13
C LEU A 65 -15.12 -9.09 4.35
N ASN A 66 -14.57 -10.15 4.96
CA ASN A 66 -15.34 -11.37 5.26
C ASN A 66 -16.48 -11.12 6.26
N SER A 67 -16.27 -10.24 7.24
CA SER A 67 -17.31 -9.90 8.23
C SER A 67 -18.39 -8.97 7.67
N TYR A 68 -18.08 -8.10 6.69
CA TYR A 68 -19.12 -7.36 5.96
C TYR A 68 -19.97 -8.27 5.08
N HIS A 69 -19.38 -9.28 4.43
CA HIS A 69 -20.12 -10.24 3.61
C HIS A 69 -21.11 -11.08 4.44
N SER A 70 -20.75 -11.46 5.66
CA SER A 70 -21.62 -12.26 6.55
C SER A 70 -22.82 -11.50 7.15
N ASN A 71 -22.81 -10.15 7.15
CA ASN A 71 -23.92 -9.33 7.67
C ASN A 71 -24.85 -8.81 6.57
N ALA A 72 -24.56 -9.13 5.31
CA ALA A 72 -25.34 -8.72 4.14
C ALA A 72 -26.25 -9.84 3.58
N VAL A 73 -26.37 -10.95 4.31
CA VAL A 73 -27.26 -12.10 4.00
C VAL A 73 -28.25 -12.30 5.14
#